data_AF-A0A661NHA0-F1
#
_entry.id   AF-A0A661NHA0-F1
#
_cell.length_a   1.000
_cell.length_b   1.000
_cell.length_c   1.000
_cell.angle_alpha   90.00
_cell.angle_beta   90.00
_cell.angle_gamma   90.00
#
_symmetry.space_group_name_H-M   'P 1'
#
loop_
_entity.id
_entity.type
_entity.pdbx_description
1 polymer ?
#
loop_
_entity_poly.entity_id
_entity_poly.type
_entity_poly.pdbx_seq_one_letter_code
_entity_poly.pdbx_strand_id
1 'polypeptide(L)'
;ENVQANYGLAARPLYREGAGCSAFSISFLDLGNLIEPEYYDEWSFQVRAPADLVGGTQNPGNSVSLWRLFWLTRDWATPGEEGFDVFGWDPTLMFHSIRQMAEDDVRAGNDNAEARGRAIGLVLDRTDVVARDALLDRTFFHN
;
A
#
# COMPACT_ATOMS: atom_id res chain seq x y z
N GLU A 1 8.16 -14.75 15.28
CA GLU A 1 7.61 -13.41 14.98
C GLU A 1 7.81 -13.12 13.50
N ASN A 2 6.72 -12.79 12.80
CA ASN A 2 6.65 -12.64 11.35
C ASN A 2 7.28 -11.30 10.90
N VAL A 3 8.17 -11.35 9.91
CA VAL A 3 9.00 -10.22 9.47
C VAL A 3 8.43 -9.46 8.26
N GLN A 4 7.13 -9.61 8.01
CA GLN A 4 6.36 -8.54 7.36
C GLN A 4 6.47 -7.21 8.16
N ALA A 5 6.80 -7.29 9.46
CA ALA A 5 7.00 -6.17 10.38
C ALA A 5 8.21 -5.23 10.11
N ASN A 6 9.13 -5.52 9.19
CA ASN A 6 10.38 -4.71 9.06
C ASN A 6 10.57 -4.01 7.71
N TYR A 7 9.64 -4.13 6.76
CA TYR A 7 9.70 -3.38 5.49
C TYR A 7 8.62 -2.30 5.49
N GLY A 8 9.02 -1.03 5.65
CA GLY A 8 8.11 0.11 5.77
C GLY A 8 7.16 0.36 4.58
N LEU A 9 7.32 -0.38 3.48
CA LEU A 9 6.41 -0.38 2.32
C LEU A 9 5.20 -1.31 2.50
N ALA A 10 5.39 -2.40 3.24
CA ALA A 10 4.39 -3.43 3.51
C ALA A 10 3.74 -3.29 4.89
N ALA A 11 4.42 -2.59 5.80
CA ALA A 11 4.00 -2.42 7.18
C ALA A 11 2.60 -1.78 7.28
N ARG A 12 1.63 -2.56 7.77
CA ARG A 12 0.26 -2.11 7.97
C ARG A 12 0.07 -1.74 9.44
N PRO A 13 -0.28 -0.48 9.78
CA PRO A 13 -0.48 -0.11 11.18
C PRO A 13 -1.52 -0.97 11.91
N LEU A 14 -2.56 -1.45 11.20
CA LEU A 14 -3.56 -2.37 11.78
C LEU A 14 -2.99 -3.73 12.19
N TYR A 15 -1.80 -4.10 11.75
CA TYR A 15 -1.10 -5.34 12.09
C TYR A 15 0.10 -5.10 13.03
N ARG A 16 0.25 -3.87 13.57
CA ARG A 16 1.35 -3.47 14.48
C ARG A 16 2.75 -3.52 13.85
N GLU A 17 2.82 -3.36 12.54
CA GLU A 17 4.06 -3.52 11.77
C GLU A 17 4.85 -2.21 11.60
N GLY A 18 4.37 -1.10 12.17
CA GLY A 18 4.79 0.25 11.76
C GLY A 18 4.03 0.71 10.51
N ALA A 19 4.39 1.87 9.94
CA ALA A 19 3.71 2.37 8.74
C ALA A 19 4.56 3.36 7.94
N GLY A 20 4.64 3.15 6.62
CA GLY A 20 4.85 4.24 5.68
C GLY A 20 3.61 5.14 5.60
N CYS A 21 3.76 6.36 5.07
CA CYS A 21 2.67 7.33 4.98
C CYS A 21 1.44 6.80 4.21
N SER A 22 1.64 6.05 3.11
CA SER A 22 0.56 5.44 2.34
C SER A 22 -0.17 4.34 3.10
N ALA A 23 0.57 3.41 3.74
CA ALA A 23 -0.03 2.33 4.51
C ALA A 23 -0.83 2.84 5.72
N PHE A 24 -0.39 3.94 6.32
CA PHE A 24 -1.16 4.64 7.36
C PHE A 24 -2.48 5.19 6.82
N SER A 25 -2.45 5.93 5.70
CA SER A 25 -3.65 6.47 5.08
C SER A 25 -4.66 5.38 4.72
N ILE A 26 -4.19 4.25 4.19
CA ILE A 26 -5.04 3.10 3.90
C ILE A 26 -5.66 2.52 5.17
N SER A 27 -4.89 2.39 6.24
CA SER A 27 -5.42 1.87 7.50
C SER A 27 -6.49 2.78 8.09
N PHE A 28 -6.34 4.09 7.93
CA PHE A 28 -7.37 5.05 8.31
C PHE A 28 -8.66 4.86 7.48
N LEU A 29 -8.54 4.75 6.15
CA LEU A 29 -9.68 4.52 5.27
C LEU A 29 -10.35 3.18 5.57
N ASP A 30 -9.59 2.12 5.80
CA ASP A 30 -10.08 0.79 6.12
C ASP A 30 -10.88 0.75 7.43
N LEU A 31 -10.38 1.40 8.49
CA LEU A 31 -11.11 1.54 9.76
C LEU A 31 -12.40 2.36 9.61
N GLY A 32 -12.35 3.44 8.82
CA GLY A 32 -13.52 4.24 8.49
C GLY A 32 -14.52 3.54 7.57
N ASN A 33 -14.19 2.34 7.08
CA ASN A 33 -14.94 1.63 6.05
C ASN A 33 -15.11 2.44 4.74
N LEU A 34 -14.09 3.23 4.41
CA LEU A 34 -14.05 4.15 3.26
C LEU A 34 -13.20 3.63 2.10
N ILE A 35 -12.61 2.44 2.24
CA ILE A 35 -11.82 1.82 1.17
C ILE A 35 -12.74 1.08 0.21
N GLU A 36 -12.70 1.47 -1.06
CA GLU A 36 -13.46 0.82 -2.13
C GLU A 36 -12.62 -0.32 -2.76
N PRO A 37 -13.24 -1.39 -3.28
CA PRO A 37 -12.51 -2.49 -3.90
C PRO A 37 -11.52 -2.04 -4.99
N GLU A 38 -11.89 -1.04 -5.78
CA GLU A 38 -11.10 -0.49 -6.87
C GLU A 38 -9.76 0.10 -6.36
N TYR A 39 -9.74 0.63 -5.14
CA TYR A 39 -8.53 1.21 -4.56
C TYR A 39 -7.48 0.15 -4.25
N TYR A 40 -7.88 -1.09 -3.96
CA TYR A 40 -6.90 -2.18 -3.76
C TYR A 40 -6.14 -2.46 -5.06
N ASP A 41 -6.83 -2.50 -6.19
CA ASP A 41 -6.23 -2.81 -7.47
C ASP A 41 -5.42 -1.62 -8.01
N GLU A 42 -5.91 -0.40 -7.80
CA GLU A 42 -5.27 0.80 -8.34
C GLU A 42 -4.13 1.34 -7.47
N TRP A 43 -4.22 1.24 -6.14
CA TRP A 43 -3.28 1.93 -5.23
C TRP A 43 -2.20 1.02 -4.68
N SER A 44 -2.31 -0.28 -4.90
CA SER A 44 -1.35 -1.26 -4.40
C SER A 44 -0.42 -1.77 -5.50
N PHE A 45 0.68 -2.36 -5.07
CA PHE A 45 1.55 -3.13 -5.94
C PHE A 45 1.94 -4.44 -5.26
N GLN A 46 2.25 -5.43 -6.09
CA GLN A 46 2.86 -6.67 -5.66
C GLN A 46 4.07 -6.95 -6.54
N VAL A 47 5.24 -7.10 -5.91
CA VAL A 47 6.47 -7.48 -6.60
C VAL A 47 7.02 -8.75 -5.99
N ARG A 48 7.51 -9.65 -6.83
CA ARG A 48 8.22 -10.84 -6.37
C ARG A 48 9.70 -10.50 -6.23
N ALA A 49 10.23 -10.61 -5.01
CA ALA A 49 11.65 -10.46 -4.73
C ALA A 49 12.35 -11.82 -4.83
N PRO A 50 13.45 -11.98 -5.56
CA PRO A 50 14.20 -13.22 -5.61
C PRO A 50 14.64 -13.70 -4.24
N ALA A 51 14.50 -14.99 -3.97
CA ALA A 51 14.79 -15.54 -2.65
C ALA A 51 16.25 -15.30 -2.23
N ASP A 52 17.17 -15.33 -3.19
CA ASP A 52 18.59 -15.14 -2.95
C ASP A 52 18.98 -13.68 -2.60
N LEU A 53 18.06 -12.73 -2.82
CA LEU A 53 18.15 -11.32 -2.43
C LEU A 53 17.33 -10.97 -1.19
N VAL A 54 16.63 -11.95 -0.61
CA VAL A 54 15.93 -11.81 0.66
C VAL A 54 16.74 -12.52 1.73
N GLY A 55 17.17 -11.79 2.75
CA GLY A 55 17.87 -12.35 3.90
C GLY A 55 17.06 -12.26 5.19
N GLY A 56 17.67 -12.64 6.31
CA GLY A 56 17.06 -12.53 7.63
C GLY A 56 16.06 -13.66 7.92
N THR A 57 15.05 -13.39 8.74
CA THR A 57 14.09 -14.40 9.19
C THR A 57 13.15 -14.93 8.09
N GLN A 58 12.95 -14.17 7.02
CA GLN A 58 12.15 -14.60 5.86
C GLN A 58 12.90 -15.65 5.03
N ASN A 59 14.23 -15.60 5.03
CA ASN A 59 15.08 -16.61 4.41
C ASN A 59 16.26 -16.96 5.34
N PRO A 60 16.01 -17.75 6.40
CA PRO A 60 17.01 -18.05 7.41
C PRO A 60 18.26 -18.70 6.80
N GLY A 61 19.43 -18.17 7.14
CA GLY A 61 20.71 -18.63 6.59
C GLY A 61 21.13 -17.92 5.31
N ASN A 62 20.27 -17.09 4.71
CA ASN A 62 20.68 -16.19 3.62
C ASN A 62 21.05 -14.80 4.17
N SER A 63 22.21 -14.30 3.77
CA SER A 63 22.67 -12.93 4.06
C SER A 63 23.10 -12.26 2.77
N VAL A 64 22.52 -11.10 2.47
CA VAL A 64 22.79 -10.36 1.24
C VAL A 64 23.81 -9.26 1.54
N SER A 65 25.01 -9.39 0.99
CA SER A 65 26.04 -8.36 1.13
C SER A 65 25.79 -7.21 0.14
N LEU A 66 26.20 -6.00 0.51
CA LEU A 66 26.15 -4.84 -0.39
C LEU A 66 26.96 -5.08 -1.68
N TRP A 67 28.06 -5.82 -1.59
CA TRP A 67 28.85 -6.22 -2.76
C TRP A 67 28.04 -7.07 -3.73
N ARG A 68 27.22 -8.01 -3.25
CA ARG A 68 26.36 -8.82 -4.10
C ARG A 68 25.34 -7.97 -4.87
N LEU A 69 24.78 -6.95 -4.22
CA LEU A 69 23.84 -6.02 -4.85
C LEU A 69 24.52 -5.16 -5.93
N PHE A 70 25.76 -4.73 -5.69
CA PHE A 70 26.53 -3.93 -6.66
C PHE A 70 26.84 -4.70 -7.95
N TRP A 71 27.06 -6.02 -7.86
CA TRP A 71 27.34 -6.90 -9.00
C TRP A 71 26.07 -7.56 -9.57
N LEU A 72 24.88 -7.13 -9.14
CA LEU A 72 23.63 -7.67 -9.64
C LEU A 72 23.34 -7.09 -11.04
N THR A 73 23.74 -7.83 -12.08
CA THR A 73 23.55 -7.41 -13.49
C THR A 73 22.40 -8.13 -14.19
N ARG A 74 21.58 -8.85 -13.43
CA ARG A 74 20.44 -9.64 -13.96
C ARG A 74 19.13 -8.87 -13.82
N ASP A 75 18.11 -9.34 -14.53
CA ASP A 75 16.74 -8.90 -14.33
C ASP A 75 16.29 -9.15 -12.89
N TRP A 76 15.40 -8.28 -12.40
CA TRP A 76 14.97 -8.28 -11.01
C TRP A 76 14.45 -9.64 -10.54
N ALA A 77 13.57 -10.30 -11.29
CA ALA A 77 13.09 -11.65 -11.01
C ALA A 77 12.75 -12.40 -12.30
N THR A 78 13.00 -13.71 -12.33
CA THR A 78 12.70 -14.56 -13.50
C THR A 78 11.41 -15.35 -13.28
N PRO A 79 10.55 -15.56 -14.30
CA PRO A 79 9.36 -16.42 -14.17
C PRO A 79 9.73 -17.83 -13.70
N GLY A 80 9.11 -18.28 -12.61
CA GLY A 80 9.36 -19.61 -12.01
C GLY A 80 10.51 -19.67 -11.01
N GLU A 81 11.23 -18.56 -10.78
CA GLU A 81 12.26 -18.47 -9.73
C GLU A 81 11.63 -18.47 -8.33
N GLU A 82 12.31 -19.10 -7.37
CA GLU A 82 11.95 -18.95 -5.96
C GLU A 82 12.05 -17.49 -5.54
N GLY A 83 11.02 -17.03 -4.85
CA GLY A 83 10.93 -15.64 -4.45
C GLY A 83 9.85 -15.41 -3.41
N PHE A 84 9.91 -14.25 -2.80
CA PHE A 84 8.99 -13.78 -1.79
C PHE A 84 8.15 -12.65 -2.36
N ASP A 85 6.84 -12.70 -2.16
CA ASP A 85 5.97 -11.63 -2.62
C ASP A 85 5.99 -10.49 -1.61
N VAL A 86 6.25 -9.29 -2.12
CA VAL A 86 6.23 -8.04 -1.37
C VAL A 86 5.03 -7.24 -1.86
N PHE A 87 4.12 -6.97 -0.94
CA PHE A 87 2.96 -6.13 -1.17
C PHE A 87 3.21 -4.74 -0.57
N GLY A 88 2.73 -3.69 -1.22
CA GLY A 88 2.76 -2.35 -0.66
C GLY A 88 1.73 -1.41 -1.28
N TRP A 89 1.67 -0.21 -0.71
CA TRP A 89 0.79 0.88 -1.14
C TRP A 89 1.61 2.00 -1.77
N ASP A 90 1.36 2.32 -3.04
CA ASP A 90 2.15 3.30 -3.81
C ASP A 90 1.44 4.67 -3.85
N PRO A 91 1.97 5.71 -3.19
CA PRO A 91 1.44 7.07 -3.26
C PRO A 91 1.33 7.63 -4.69
N THR A 92 2.20 7.19 -5.60
CA THR A 92 2.20 7.62 -6.99
C THR A 92 0.99 7.08 -7.73
N LEU A 93 0.67 5.80 -7.52
CA LEU A 93 -0.52 5.20 -8.09
C LEU A 93 -1.80 5.82 -7.50
N MET A 94 -1.83 6.05 -6.18
CA MET A 94 -2.90 6.79 -5.51
C MET A 94 -3.12 8.17 -6.15
N PHE A 95 -2.03 8.93 -6.36
CA PHE A 95 -2.09 10.24 -6.98
C PHE A 95 -2.66 10.19 -8.40
N HIS A 96 -2.20 9.24 -9.21
CA HIS A 96 -2.69 9.08 -10.59
C HIS A 96 -4.17 8.68 -10.64
N SER A 97 -4.58 7.74 -9.79
CA SER A 97 -5.96 7.30 -9.64
C SER A 97 -6.87 8.47 -9.23
N ILE A 98 -6.56 9.17 -8.14
CA ILE A 98 -7.34 10.33 -7.67
C ILE A 98 -7.42 11.43 -8.73
N ARG A 99 -6.32 11.69 -9.44
CA ARG A 99 -6.29 12.68 -10.51
C ARG A 99 -7.19 12.27 -11.67
N GLN A 100 -7.14 11.01 -12.09
CA GLN A 100 -7.99 10.49 -13.15
C GLN A 100 -9.46 10.58 -12.76
N MET A 101 -9.82 10.13 -11.57
CA MET A 101 -11.17 10.24 -11.04
C MET A 101 -11.66 11.69 -11.01
N ALA A 102 -10.82 12.64 -10.57
CA ALA A 102 -11.17 14.07 -10.58
C ALA A 102 -11.35 14.63 -12.00
N GLU A 103 -10.50 14.23 -12.95
CA GLU A 103 -10.65 14.63 -14.36
C GLU A 103 -11.94 14.06 -14.97
N ASP A 104 -12.30 12.82 -14.65
CA ASP A 104 -13.50 12.16 -15.14
C ASP A 104 -14.78 12.73 -14.49
N ASP A 105 -14.75 13.08 -13.21
CA ASP A 105 -15.84 13.75 -12.48
C ASP A 105 -16.15 15.12 -13.12
N VAL A 106 -15.12 15.92 -13.42
CA VAL A 106 -15.27 17.21 -14.12
C VAL A 106 -15.83 17.02 -15.54
N ARG A 107 -15.37 15.99 -16.28
CA ARG A 107 -15.91 15.68 -17.62
C ARG A 107 -17.37 15.25 -17.58
N ALA A 108 -17.78 14.55 -16.53
CA ALA A 108 -19.17 14.14 -16.31
C ALA A 108 -20.08 15.31 -15.90
N GLY A 109 -19.50 16.47 -15.55
CA GLY A 109 -20.24 17.66 -15.11
C GLY A 109 -20.60 17.65 -13.63
N ASN A 110 -19.95 16.79 -12.84
CA ASN A 110 -20.08 16.76 -11.38
C ASN A 110 -19.18 17.82 -10.74
N ASP A 111 -19.38 18.09 -9.45
CA ASP A 111 -18.66 19.09 -8.66
C ASP A 111 -17.87 18.51 -7.48
N ASN A 112 -17.54 17.22 -7.51
CA ASN A 112 -16.80 16.56 -6.44
C ASN A 112 -15.29 16.86 -6.50
N ALA A 113 -14.76 17.23 -7.67
CA ALA A 113 -13.36 17.60 -7.81
C ALA A 113 -13.06 18.98 -7.18
N GLU A 114 -12.13 19.02 -6.22
CA GLU A 114 -11.68 20.25 -5.56
C GLU A 114 -10.18 20.49 -5.80
N ALA A 115 -9.81 21.74 -6.06
CA ALA A 115 -8.42 22.17 -6.11
C ALA A 115 -8.07 23.00 -4.87
N ARG A 116 -7.05 22.59 -4.12
CA ARG A 116 -6.47 23.34 -2.99
C ARG A 116 -5.03 23.72 -3.31
N GLY A 117 -4.84 24.96 -3.76
CA GLY A 117 -3.54 25.42 -4.24
C GLY A 117 -3.10 24.67 -5.50
N ARG A 118 -2.06 23.82 -5.38
CA ARG A 118 -1.57 22.97 -6.48
C ARG A 118 -2.02 21.50 -6.36
N ALA A 119 -2.74 21.15 -5.30
CA ALA A 119 -3.28 19.82 -5.12
C ALA A 119 -4.70 19.75 -5.72
N ILE A 120 -4.96 18.68 -6.46
CA ILE A 120 -6.31 18.32 -6.92
C ILE A 120 -6.71 17.09 -6.12
N GLY A 121 -7.96 17.05 -5.67
CA GLY A 121 -8.53 15.92 -4.97
C GLY A 121 -10.03 15.81 -5.21
N LEU A 122 -10.65 14.89 -4.47
CA LEU A 122 -12.07 14.62 -4.50
C LEU A 122 -12.68 14.89 -3.13
N VAL A 123 -13.90 15.42 -3.13
CA VAL A 123 -14.77 15.53 -1.95
C VAL A 123 -15.86 14.49 -2.11
N LEU A 124 -15.87 13.50 -1.21
CA LEU A 124 -16.83 12.40 -1.25
C LEU A 124 -17.72 12.48 -0.01
N ASP A 125 -19.04 12.53 -0.21
CA ASP A 125 -19.99 12.33 0.89
C ASP A 125 -20.03 10.84 1.27
N ARG A 126 -19.72 10.56 2.52
CA ARG A 126 -19.71 9.23 3.14
C ARG A 126 -20.36 9.27 4.51
N THR A 127 -21.29 10.20 4.73
CA THR A 127 -22.02 10.36 6.01
C THR A 127 -22.93 9.18 6.33
N ASP A 128 -23.27 8.39 5.33
CA ASP A 128 -24.04 7.16 5.41
C ASP A 128 -23.20 5.92 5.75
N VAL A 129 -21.87 6.02 5.67
CA VAL A 129 -20.96 4.91 5.95
C VAL A 129 -20.74 4.76 7.45
N VAL A 130 -21.06 3.58 7.98
CA VAL A 130 -20.73 3.20 9.34
C VAL A 130 -19.29 2.66 9.37
N ALA A 131 -18.46 3.23 10.23
CA ALA A 131 -17.11 2.76 10.46
C ALA A 131 -17.10 1.31 10.96
N ARG A 132 -15.98 0.60 10.77
CA ARG A 132 -15.86 -0.79 11.23
C ARG A 132 -15.97 -0.87 12.75
N ASP A 133 -16.56 -1.96 13.24
CA ASP A 133 -16.69 -2.24 14.69
C ASP A 133 -15.34 -2.13 15.41
N ALA A 134 -14.26 -2.57 14.77
CA ALA A 134 -12.90 -2.44 15.28
C ALA A 134 -12.50 -0.99 15.63
N LEU A 135 -13.01 0.00 14.89
CA LEU A 135 -12.82 1.42 15.21
C LEU A 135 -13.66 1.84 16.43
N LEU A 136 -14.91 1.38 16.50
CA LEU A 136 -15.88 1.77 17.53
C LEU A 136 -15.53 1.15 18.89
N ASP A 137 -15.09 -0.10 18.88
CA ASP A 137 -14.77 -0.91 20.07
C ASP A 137 -13.31 -0.75 20.52
N ARG A 138 -12.54 0.08 19.81
CA ARG A 138 -11.11 0.33 20.03
C ARG A 138 -10.22 -0.92 19.91
N THR A 139 -10.71 -1.93 19.22
CA THR A 139 -9.97 -3.16 18.88
C THR A 139 -9.39 -3.06 17.48
N PHE A 140 -8.64 -1.98 17.22
CA PHE A 140 -8.17 -1.61 15.88
C PHE A 140 -7.14 -2.57 15.27
N PHE A 141 -6.53 -3.41 16.10
CA PHE A 141 -5.48 -4.32 15.64
C PHE A 141 -6.09 -5.64 15.21
N HIS A 142 -5.76 -6.08 13.99
CA HIS A 142 -6.02 -7.44 13.58
C HIS A 142 -5.13 -8.38 14.41
N ASN A 143 -5.70 -9.54 14.77
CA ASN A 143 -4.96 -10.62 15.44
C ASN A 143 -4.17 -11.45 14.43
#